data_AF-A0A2S3U689-F1
#
_entry.id   AF-A0A2S3U689-F1
#
_cell.length_a   1.000
_cell.length_b   1.000
_cell.length_c   1.000
_cell.angle_alpha   90.00
_cell.angle_beta   90.00
_cell.angle_gamma   90.00
#
_symmetry.space_group_name_H-M   'P 1'
#
loop_
_entity.id
_entity.type
_entity.pdbx_description
1 polymer ?
#
loop_
_entity_poly.entity_id
_entity_poly.type
_entity_poly.pdbx_seq_one_letter_code
_entity_poly.pdbx_strand_id
1 'polypeptide(L)' 'MVLLTDVPGIIHHGNVMTSLSPQQAQQLIRTAVITAGMQPKVQAAIAAIQTGVKQAIITNAIDQPGTAIIQEVAV' A
#
# COMPACT_ATOMS: atom_id res chain seq x y z
N MET A 1 7.98 -7.47 -1.77
CA MET A 1 8.67 -6.50 -0.88
C MET A 1 7.77 -6.21 0.32
N VAL A 2 8.33 -5.96 1.50
CA VAL A 2 7.56 -5.60 2.71
C VAL A 2 8.06 -4.26 3.24
N LEU A 3 7.15 -3.37 3.62
CA LEU A 3 7.38 -2.05 4.21
C LEU A 3 6.75 -2.05 5.61
N LEU A 4 7.61 -2.01 6.63
CA LEU A 4 7.18 -1.97 8.02
C LEU A 4 6.70 -0.57 8.43
N THR A 5 5.67 -0.54 9.27
CA THR A 5 5.06 0.69 9.77
C THR A 5 4.44 0.48 11.15
N ASP A 6 4.01 1.55 11.80
CA ASP A 6 3.45 1.47 13.16
C ASP A 6 1.93 1.18 13.18
N VAL A 7 1.32 1.03 12.00
CA VAL A 7 -0.12 0.77 11.82
C VAL A 7 -0.33 -0.55 11.06
N PRO A 8 -1.42 -1.30 11.29
CA PRO A 8 -1.60 -2.62 10.68
C PRO A 8 -1.68 -2.60 9.15
N GLY A 9 -1.97 -1.44 8.53
CA GLY A 9 -1.99 -1.24 7.09
C GLY A 9 -2.57 0.12 6.74
N ILE A 10 -3.06 0.29 5.52
CA ILE A 10 -3.82 1.48 5.11
C ILE A 10 -5.24 1.33 5.63
N ILE A 11 -5.65 2.24 6.51
CA ILE A 11 -6.98 2.23 7.12
C ILE A 11 -7.92 3.14 6.34
N HIS A 12 -9.06 2.61 5.92
CA HIS A 12 -10.13 3.36 5.27
C HIS A 12 -11.46 3.00 5.92
N HIS A 13 -12.23 4.00 6.35
CA HIS A 13 -13.47 3.82 7.12
C HIS A 13 -13.33 2.87 8.32
N GLY A 14 -12.22 2.98 9.06
CA GLY A 14 -11.96 2.16 10.26
C GLY A 14 -11.47 0.74 9.99
N ASN A 15 -11.36 0.31 8.72
CA ASN A 15 -10.92 -1.03 8.34
C ASN A 15 -9.61 -0.99 7.58
N VAL A 16 -8.77 -2.01 7.77
CA VAL A 16 -7.55 -2.19 6.97
C VAL A 16 -7.95 -2.64 5.57
N MET A 17 -7.49 -1.90 4.56
CA MET A 17 -7.66 -2.29 3.16
C MET A 17 -6.75 -3.48 2.88
N THR A 18 -7.30 -4.58 2.37
CA THR A 18 -6.54 -5.82 2.12
C THR A 18 -5.62 -5.68 0.91
N SER A 19 -6.11 -5.06 -0.16
CA SER A 19 -5.32 -4.79 -1.36
C SER A 19 -5.71 -3.50 -2.07
N LEU A 20 -4.77 -2.99 -2.86
CA LEU A 20 -4.89 -1.80 -3.69
C LEU A 20 -4.13 -1.97 -5.00
N SER A 21 -4.66 -1.41 -6.08
CA SER A 21 -3.86 -1.14 -7.27
C SER A 21 -2.96 0.08 -7.06
N PRO A 22 -1.86 0.24 -7.81
CA PRO A 22 -1.04 1.46 -7.76
C PRO A 22 -1.86 2.73 -8.03
N GLN A 23 -2.87 2.66 -8.92
CA GLN A 23 -3.73 3.81 -9.24
C GLN A 23 -4.65 4.16 -8.07
N GLN A 24 -5.24 3.17 -7.41
CA GLN A 24 -6.06 3.39 -6.21
C GLN A 24 -5.22 3.98 -5.08
N ALA A 25 -4.02 3.47 -4.85
CA ALA A 25 -3.10 4.00 -3.85
C ALA A 25 -2.70 5.46 -4.15
N GLN A 26 -2.42 5.80 -5.42
CA GLN A 26 -2.21 7.20 -5.83
C GLN A 26 -3.43 8.08 -5.59
N GLN A 27 -4.63 7.56 -5.84
CA GLN A 27 -5.86 8.30 -5.60
C GLN A 27 -6.03 8.64 -4.11
N LEU A 28 -5.77 7.67 -3.22
CA LEU A 28 -5.85 7.87 -1.78
C LEU A 28 -4.82 8.90 -1.25
N ILE A 29 -3.65 9.00 -1.90
CA ILE A 29 -2.70 10.10 -1.63
C ILE A 29 -3.30 11.44 -2.10
N ARG A 30 -3.84 11.51 -3.32
CA ARG A 30 -4.43 12.73 -3.87
C ARG A 30 -5.63 13.25 -3.07
N THR A 31 -6.44 12.34 -2.50
CA THR A 31 -7.60 12.69 -1.67
C THR A 31 -7.24 12.88 -0.20
N ALA A 32 -5.95 12.98 0.15
CA ALA A 32 -5.46 13.18 1.51
C ALA A 32 -5.96 12.13 2.54
N VAL A 33 -6.28 10.91 2.09
CA VAL A 33 -6.54 9.77 2.98
C VAL A 33 -5.21 9.22 3.51
N ILE A 34 -4.23 9.11 2.61
CA ILE A 34 -2.86 8.72 2.95
C ILE A 34 -2.04 9.99 3.12
N THR A 35 -1.57 10.24 4.35
CA THR A 35 -0.87 11.49 4.70
C THR A 35 0.42 11.21 5.47
N ALA A 36 1.21 12.27 5.68
CA ALA A 36 2.42 12.29 6.50
C ALA A 36 3.38 11.12 6.19
N GLY A 37 3.81 10.36 7.19
CA GLY A 37 4.79 9.29 7.05
C GLY A 37 4.33 8.08 6.22
N MET A 38 3.02 7.91 5.99
CA MET A 38 2.51 6.82 5.16
C MET A 38 2.70 7.11 3.66
N GLN A 39 2.58 8.37 3.25
CA GLN A 39 2.73 8.78 1.86
C GLN A 39 4.05 8.33 1.20
N PRO A 40 5.25 8.58 1.77
CA PRO A 40 6.50 8.13 1.14
C PRO A 40 6.62 6.61 1.09
N LYS A 41 6.05 5.86 2.05
CA LYS A 41 6.04 4.39 2.01
C LYS A 41 5.19 3.87 0.87
N VAL A 42 4.01 4.44 0.69
CA VAL A 42 3.09 4.09 -0.41
C VAL A 42 3.69 4.45 -1.77
N GLN A 43 4.36 5.60 -1.88
CA GLN A 43 5.09 5.97 -3.10
C GLN A 43 6.23 5.00 -3.43
N ALA A 44 7.02 4.58 -2.42
CA ALA A 44 8.06 3.58 -2.59
C ALA A 44 7.48 2.20 -3.01
N ALA A 45 6.36 1.80 -2.42
CA ALA A 45 5.64 0.59 -2.81
C ALA A 45 5.19 0.63 -4.28
N ILE A 46 4.57 1.75 -4.71
CA ILE A 46 4.15 1.95 -6.10
C ILE A 46 5.34 1.90 -7.05
N ALA A 47 6.43 2.60 -6.73
CA ALA A 47 7.65 2.59 -7.55
C ALA A 47 8.22 1.16 -7.68
N ALA A 48 8.27 0.41 -6.57
CA ALA A 48 8.72 -0.97 -6.60
C ALA A 48 7.87 -1.83 -7.55
N ILE A 49 6.53 -1.73 -7.48
CA ILE A 49 5.63 -2.44 -8.39
C ILE A 49 5.92 -2.08 -9.85
N GLN A 50 6.05 -0.78 -10.15
CA GLN A 50 6.35 -0.28 -11.50
C GLN A 50 7.71 -0.75 -12.03
N THR A 51 8.68 -1.04 -11.15
CA THR A 51 9.99 -1.60 -11.51
C THR A 51 10.02 -3.12 -11.60
N GLY A 52 8.87 -3.80 -11.50
CA GLY A 52 8.74 -5.24 -11.70
C GLY A 52 8.60 -6.07 -10.42
N VAL A 53 8.51 -5.45 -9.24
CA VAL A 53 8.13 -6.17 -8.02
C VAL A 53 6.67 -6.62 -8.15
N LYS A 54 6.40 -7.91 -7.93
CA LYS A 54 5.03 -8.46 -8.10
C LYS A 54 4.04 -7.95 -7.05
N GLN A 55 4.52 -7.72 -5.84
CA GLN A 55 3.72 -7.32 -4.69
C GLN A 55 4.54 -6.56 -3.65
N ALA A 56 3.96 -5.48 -3.12
CA ALA A 56 4.49 -4.71 -2.00
C ALA A 56 3.47 -4.74 -0.86
N ILE A 57 3.90 -5.13 0.35
CA ILE A 57 3.02 -5.24 1.51
C ILE A 57 3.38 -4.12 2.50
N ILE A 58 2.39 -3.39 2.99
CA ILE A 58 2.52 -2.40 4.06
C ILE A 58 1.84 -2.98 5.30
N THR A 59 2.61 -3.21 6.37
CA THR A 59 2.13 -3.89 7.59
C THR A 59 2.94 -3.45 8.82
N ASN A 60 2.41 -3.69 10.02
CA ASN A 60 3.17 -3.53 11.27
C ASN A 60 3.86 -4.80 11.75
N ALA A 61 3.59 -5.94 11.13
CA ALA A 61 4.20 -7.22 11.49
C ALA A 61 4.36 -8.10 10.25
N ILE A 62 5.49 -8.82 10.18
CA ILE A 62 5.89 -9.61 9.00
C ILE A 62 4.93 -10.80 8.77
N ASP A 63 4.33 -11.31 9.84
CA ASP A 63 3.36 -12.40 9.85
C ASP A 63 1.90 -11.93 9.66
N GLN A 64 1.67 -10.62 9.53
CA GLN A 64 0.34 -10.06 9.30
C GLN A 64 0.13 -9.64 7.83
N PRO A 65 -1.11 -9.78 7.31
CA PRO A 65 -1.40 -9.55 5.90
C PRO A 65 -1.25 -8.08 5.49
N GLY A 66 -1.60 -7.15 6.38
CA GLY A 66 -1.58 -5.71 6.14
C GLY A 66 -2.34 -5.29 4.87
N THR A 67 -1.76 -4.33 4.14
CA THR A 67 -2.27 -3.88 2.83
C THR A 67 -1.30 -4.23 1.72
N ALA A 68 -1.76 -4.99 0.73
CA ALA A 68 -0.98 -5.34 -0.45
C ALA A 68 -1.21 -4.36 -1.62
N ILE A 69 -0.15 -3.78 -2.15
CA ILE A 69 -0.16 -3.11 -3.46
C ILE A 69 0.26 -4.12 -4.53
N ILE A 70 -0.62 -4.35 -5.50
CA ILE A 70 -0.41 -5.31 -6.59
C ILE A 70 -0.84 -4.70 -7.92
N GLN A 71 -0.14 -5.04 -8.99
CA GLN A 71 -0.59 -4.68 -10.34
C GLN A 71 -1.90 -5.45 -10.64
N GLU A 72 -2.95 -4.76 -11.07
CA GLU A 72 -4.11 -5.45 -11.64
C GLU A 72 -3.65 -6.18 -12.90
N VAL A 73 -3.89 -7.49 -12.94
CA VAL A 73 -3.66 -8.28 -14.16
C VAL A 73 -4.78 -7.92 -15.10
N ALA A 74 -4.46 -7.29 -16.22
CA ALA A 74 -5.40 -7.14 -17.32
C ALA A 74 -5.82 -8.55 -17.75
N VAL A 75 -7.10 -8.87 -17.55
CA VAL A 75 -7.74 -10.10 -18.06
C VAL A 75 -8.05 -9.89 -19.53
#